data_AF-A0A5J9W0C3-F1
#
_entry.id   AF-A0A5J9W0C3-F1
#
_cell.length_a   1.000
_cell.length_b   1.000
_cell.length_c   1.000
_cell.angle_alpha   90.00
_cell.angle_beta   90.00
_cell.angle_gamma   90.00
#
_symmetry.space_group_name_H-M   'P 1'
#
loop_
_entity.id
_entity.type
_entity.pdbx_description
1 polymer ?
#
loop_
_entity_poly.entity_id
_entity_poly.type
_entity_poly.pdbx_seq_one_letter_code
_entity_poly.pdbx_strand_id
1 'polypeptide(L)'
;MASRSIDTFDLLGNDAPRPASILLCDRPYITDDSNETTATAKSIGGHTMAVSLWIANPPGLSFFSVKCSKPPNSDPKSADFRVFPHVVGAQGRFVLLRARFFFFLSPDEYFMYKASDAESPSLDSYDA
;
A
#
# COMPACT_ATOMS: atom_id res chain seq x y z
N MET A 1 7.47 31.92 -33.53
CA MET A 1 7.57 30.45 -33.64
C MET A 1 7.63 29.88 -32.23
N ALA A 2 6.75 28.90 -31.98
CA ALA A 2 6.55 28.19 -30.71
C ALA A 2 7.82 27.40 -30.32
N SER A 3 8.04 27.08 -29.04
CA SER A 3 7.36 25.93 -28.42
C SER A 3 7.37 26.04 -26.89
N ARG A 4 6.19 25.97 -26.28
CA ARG A 4 6.00 25.63 -24.86
C ARG A 4 5.80 24.11 -24.81
N SER A 5 6.72 23.39 -24.16
CA SER A 5 6.51 21.99 -23.80
C SER A 5 5.53 21.97 -22.63
N ILE A 6 4.26 21.71 -22.91
CA ILE A 6 3.26 21.33 -21.91
C ILE A 6 3.18 19.81 -22.03
N ASP A 7 3.77 19.11 -21.07
CA ASP A 7 3.72 17.66 -21.02
C ASP A 7 2.27 17.18 -20.91
N THR A 8 2.00 16.14 -21.68
CA THR A 8 0.69 15.67 -22.16
C THR A 8 -0.11 14.92 -21.08
N PHE A 9 -0.21 15.44 -19.86
CA PHE A 9 -0.97 14.79 -18.77
C PHE A 9 -2.37 15.36 -18.54
N ASP A 10 -2.78 16.41 -19.27
CA ASP A 10 -4.04 17.15 -19.01
C ASP A 10 -5.18 16.91 -20.02
N LEU A 11 -5.15 15.87 -20.86
CA LEU A 11 -6.16 15.69 -21.94
C LEU A 11 -7.06 14.45 -21.84
N LEU A 12 -7.15 13.80 -20.69
CA LEU A 12 -8.25 12.87 -20.42
C LEU A 12 -8.99 13.38 -19.20
N GLY A 13 -10.12 14.04 -19.45
CA GLY A 13 -10.97 14.62 -18.42
C GLY A 13 -11.25 13.64 -17.28
N ASN A 14 -11.33 14.20 -16.08
CA ASN A 14 -11.70 13.59 -14.81
C ASN A 14 -13.12 12.97 -14.76
N ASP A 15 -13.68 12.57 -15.91
CA ASP A 15 -15.06 12.11 -16.07
C ASP A 15 -15.15 10.72 -16.69
N ALA A 16 -14.02 10.02 -16.85
CA ALA A 16 -14.04 8.59 -17.13
C ALA A 16 -14.65 7.86 -15.92
N PRO A 17 -15.70 7.04 -16.09
CA PRO A 17 -16.27 6.27 -15.00
C PRO A 17 -15.16 5.48 -14.32
N ARG A 18 -15.01 5.66 -13.00
CA ARG A 18 -14.04 4.86 -12.23
C ARG A 18 -14.33 3.39 -12.51
N PRO A 19 -13.29 2.59 -12.83
CA PRO A 19 -13.52 1.20 -13.16
C PRO A 19 -14.12 0.50 -11.95
N ALA A 20 -15.16 -0.32 -12.17
CA ALA A 20 -15.84 -1.04 -11.10
C ALA A 20 -14.90 -2.04 -10.37
N SER A 21 -13.78 -2.40 -10.99
CA SER A 21 -12.72 -3.21 -10.42
C SER A 21 -11.38 -2.89 -11.07
N ILE A 22 -10.29 -3.19 -10.37
CA ILE A 22 -8.91 -3.01 -10.84
C ILE A 22 -8.18 -4.35 -10.80
N LEU A 23 -7.16 -4.49 -11.63
CA LEU A 23 -6.16 -5.53 -11.43
C LEU A 23 -5.12 -5.01 -10.44
N LEU A 24 -4.92 -5.73 -9.33
CA LEU A 24 -3.97 -5.37 -8.27
C LEU A 24 -2.84 -6.42 -8.20
N CYS A 25 -1.59 -5.95 -8.23
CA CYS A 25 -0.43 -6.78 -7.98
C CYS A 25 -0.48 -7.35 -6.56
N ASP A 26 -0.22 -8.65 -6.42
CA ASP A 26 -0.26 -9.37 -5.14
C ASP A 26 0.91 -9.00 -4.21
N ARG A 27 2.00 -8.50 -4.78
CA ARG A 27 3.23 -8.12 -4.08
C ARG A 27 3.45 -6.60 -4.07
N PRO A 28 4.04 -6.08 -2.98
CA PRO A 28 4.26 -4.66 -2.81
C PRO A 28 5.46 -4.19 -3.61
N TYR A 29 5.44 -2.90 -3.94
CA TYR A 29 6.63 -2.14 -4.22
C TYR A 29 7.18 -1.54 -2.92
N ILE A 30 8.41 -1.86 -2.52
CA ILE A 30 9.01 -1.30 -1.30
C ILE A 30 9.62 0.06 -1.64
N THR A 31 9.09 1.14 -1.06
CA THR A 31 9.56 2.51 -1.29
C THR A 31 9.26 3.40 -0.08
N ASP A 32 9.98 4.51 0.01
CA ASP A 32 9.70 5.58 0.98
C ASP A 32 8.61 6.55 0.50
N ASP A 33 8.17 6.41 -0.76
CA ASP A 33 7.14 7.24 -1.36
C ASP A 33 5.75 6.98 -0.76
N SER A 34 4.98 8.05 -0.64
CA SER A 34 3.61 8.03 -0.13
C SER A 34 2.71 8.91 -1.00
N ASN A 35 1.42 8.61 -1.03
CA ASN A 35 0.41 9.42 -1.69
C ASN A 35 -0.83 9.63 -0.78
N GLU A 36 -1.88 10.26 -1.29
CA GLU A 36 -3.12 10.54 -0.54
C GLU A 36 -3.85 9.28 -0.06
N THR A 37 -3.58 8.12 -0.68
CA THR A 37 -4.16 6.84 -0.28
C THR A 37 -3.39 6.14 0.84
N THR A 38 -2.38 6.80 1.42
CA THR A 38 -1.52 6.20 2.43
C THR A 38 -2.25 6.02 3.76
N ALA A 39 -2.29 4.78 4.24
CA ALA A 39 -2.78 4.44 5.57
C ALA A 39 -1.68 3.74 6.38
N THR A 40 -1.71 3.91 7.70
CA THR A 40 -0.65 3.38 8.59
C THR A 40 -1.22 2.55 9.73
N ALA A 41 -0.48 1.52 10.13
CA ALA A 41 -0.80 0.66 11.26
C ALA A 41 0.47 0.23 11.99
N LYS A 42 0.33 -0.08 13.29
CA LYS A 42 1.42 -0.68 14.07
C LYS A 42 1.28 -2.20 14.10
N SER A 43 2.39 -2.87 13.84
CA SER A 43 2.55 -4.29 14.11
C SER A 43 2.63 -4.57 15.61
N ILE A 44 2.43 -5.83 15.99
CA ILE A 44 2.64 -6.34 17.35
C ILE A 44 4.08 -6.05 17.80
N GLY A 45 5.04 -6.24 16.90
CA GLY A 45 6.47 -5.99 17.15
C GLY A 45 6.86 -4.51 17.17
N GLY A 46 5.91 -3.58 17.11
CA GLY A 46 6.16 -2.13 17.16
C GLY A 46 6.67 -1.50 15.86
N HIS A 47 6.82 -2.27 14.78
CA HIS A 47 7.01 -1.72 13.43
C HIS A 47 5.78 -0.92 13.01
N THR A 48 5.99 0.18 12.30
CA THR A 48 4.92 0.95 11.66
C THR A 48 4.92 0.60 10.18
N MET A 49 3.81 0.06 9.69
CA MET A 49 3.61 -0.23 8.28
C MET A 49 2.74 0.86 7.68
N ALA A 50 3.20 1.46 6.59
CA ALA A 50 2.42 2.37 5.76
C ALA A 50 2.17 1.72 4.39
N VAL A 51 0.92 1.78 3.93
CA VAL A 51 0.47 1.19 2.67
C VAL A 51 -0.16 2.27 1.82
N SER A 52 0.26 2.38 0.57
CA SER A 52 -0.33 3.30 -0.42
C SER A 52 -0.77 2.51 -1.66
N LEU A 53 -1.92 2.83 -2.22
CA LEU A 53 -2.42 2.27 -3.47
C LEU A 53 -2.06 3.18 -4.66
N TRP A 54 -1.67 2.55 -5.75
CA TRP A 54 -1.31 3.20 -7.01
C TRP A 54 -2.20 2.62 -8.10
N ILE A 55 -3.23 3.39 -8.46
CA ILE A 55 -4.28 2.95 -9.38
C ILE A 55 -3.87 3.29 -10.81
N ALA A 56 -3.76 2.26 -11.65
CA ALA A 56 -3.55 2.40 -13.07
C ALA A 56 -4.90 2.29 -13.81
N ASN A 57 -5.05 3.03 -14.91
CA ASN A 57 -6.17 2.84 -15.81
C ASN A 57 -6.11 1.43 -16.43
N PRO A 58 -7.20 0.64 -16.43
CA PRO A 58 -7.25 -0.63 -17.11
C PRO A 58 -6.84 -0.47 -18.60
N PRO A 59 -6.06 -1.41 -19.17
CA PRO A 59 -5.63 -2.70 -18.62
C PRO A 59 -4.36 -2.65 -17.74
N GLY A 60 -3.90 -1.48 -17.34
CA GLY A 60 -2.71 -1.32 -16.49
C GLY A 60 -2.84 -2.06 -15.14
N LEU A 61 -1.72 -2.60 -14.67
CA LEU A 61 -1.63 -3.26 -13.38
C LEU A 61 -1.51 -2.21 -12.28
N SER A 62 -2.52 -2.11 -11.43
CA SER A 62 -2.42 -1.33 -10.20
C SER A 62 -1.53 -2.10 -9.21
N PHE A 63 -0.89 -1.37 -8.30
CA PHE A 63 -0.04 -1.98 -7.28
C PHE A 63 -0.19 -1.22 -5.97
N PHE A 64 0.42 -1.75 -4.92
CA PHE A 64 0.52 -1.08 -3.64
C PHE A 64 1.98 -0.93 -3.26
N SER A 65 2.32 0.18 -2.60
CA SER A 65 3.63 0.33 -1.97
C SER A 65 3.54 0.03 -0.49
N VAL A 66 4.66 -0.43 0.06
CA VAL A 66 4.85 -0.55 1.50
C VAL A 66 6.09 0.21 1.92
N LYS A 67 5.91 1.04 2.94
CA LYS A 67 6.99 1.60 3.75
C LYS A 67 6.91 0.98 5.13
N CYS A 68 8.04 0.47 5.62
CA CYS A 68 8.16 -0.05 6.97
C CYS A 68 9.11 0.83 7.78
N SER A 69 8.72 1.15 9.01
CA SER A 69 9.59 1.84 9.96
C SER A 69 9.72 0.99 11.21
N LYS A 70 10.96 0.66 11.56
CA LYS A 70 11.25 -0.18 12.73
C LYS A 70 11.01 0.58 14.04
N PRO A 71 10.70 -0.14 15.14
CA PRO A 71 10.58 0.49 16.45
C PRO A 71 11.91 1.14 16.90
N PRO A 72 11.86 2.17 17.77
CA PRO A 72 13.06 2.72 18.37
C PRO A 72 13.88 1.62 19.06
N ASN A 73 15.20 1.62 18.85
CA ASN A 73 16.17 0.63 19.36
C ASN A 73 16.27 -0.71 18.61
N SER A 74 15.62 -0.87 17.47
CA SER A 74 15.90 -1.99 16.56
C SER A 74 17.28 -1.86 15.89
N ASP A 75 17.90 -2.99 15.53
CA ASP A 75 19.09 -2.98 14.68
C ASP A 75 18.77 -2.39 13.29
N PRO A 76 19.38 -1.28 12.87
CA PRO A 76 19.11 -0.68 11.57
C PRO A 76 19.48 -1.62 10.41
N LYS A 77 20.42 -2.55 10.61
CA LYS A 77 20.89 -3.47 9.56
C LYS A 77 20.02 -4.72 9.40
N SER A 78 19.11 -5.00 10.33
CA SER A 78 18.20 -6.14 10.18
C SER A 78 17.29 -5.94 8.95
N ALA A 79 16.77 -7.01 8.37
CA ALA A 79 15.66 -6.85 7.42
C ALA A 79 14.42 -6.30 8.18
N ASP A 80 13.47 -5.71 7.46
CA ASP A 80 12.18 -5.33 8.02
C ASP A 80 11.23 -6.53 8.12
N PHE A 81 11.28 -7.40 7.11
CA PHE A 81 10.33 -8.50 6.93
C PHE A 81 11.06 -9.85 6.81
N ARG A 82 10.50 -10.88 7.43
CA ARG A 82 10.77 -12.30 7.13
C ARG A 82 9.88 -12.81 5.99
N VAL A 83 8.62 -12.34 5.96
CA VAL A 83 7.68 -12.59 4.87
C VAL A 83 7.19 -11.22 4.42
N PHE A 84 7.50 -10.88 3.16
CA PHE A 84 7.04 -9.63 2.58
C PHE A 84 5.51 -9.54 2.66
N PRO A 85 4.96 -8.34 2.93
CA PRO A 85 3.54 -8.10 2.80
C PRO A 85 3.04 -8.60 1.45
N HIS A 86 1.89 -9.25 1.40
CA HIS A 86 1.25 -9.64 0.15
C HIS A 86 -0.26 -9.73 0.33
N VAL A 87 -0.99 -9.55 -0.77
CA VAL A 87 -2.44 -9.66 -0.79
C VAL A 87 -2.84 -11.12 -0.62
N VAL A 88 -3.68 -11.39 0.38
CA VAL A 88 -4.29 -12.72 0.59
C VAL A 88 -5.78 -12.73 0.26
N GLY A 89 -6.39 -11.56 0.11
CA GLY A 89 -7.77 -11.41 -0.34
C GLY A 89 -8.14 -9.95 -0.56
N ALA A 90 -9.13 -9.71 -1.43
CA ALA A 90 -9.70 -8.39 -1.64
C ALA A 90 -11.20 -8.53 -1.94
N GLN A 91 -12.01 -7.64 -1.39
CA GLN A 91 -13.46 -7.61 -1.59
C GLN A 91 -13.98 -6.17 -1.52
N GLY A 92 -14.55 -5.68 -2.62
CA GLY A 92 -15.02 -4.30 -2.70
C GLY A 92 -13.90 -3.31 -2.37
N ARG A 93 -14.05 -2.57 -1.26
CA ARG A 93 -13.07 -1.57 -0.79
C ARG A 93 -12.01 -2.11 0.18
N PHE A 94 -12.03 -3.41 0.45
CA PHE A 94 -11.16 -4.05 1.45
C PHE A 94 -10.05 -4.84 0.78
N VAL A 95 -8.83 -4.70 1.27
CA VAL A 95 -7.68 -5.52 0.88
C VAL A 95 -7.04 -6.08 2.15
N LEU A 96 -6.97 -7.40 2.25
CA LEU A 96 -6.30 -8.09 3.35
C LEU A 96 -4.86 -8.40 2.95
N LEU A 97 -3.93 -7.86 3.72
CA LEU A 97 -2.50 -8.09 3.59
C LEU A 97 -2.02 -9.01 4.71
N ARG A 98 -1.10 -9.91 4.39
CA ARG A 98 -0.37 -10.73 5.36
C ARG A 98 1.11 -10.35 5.33
N ALA A 99 1.70 -10.09 6.48
CA ALA A 99 3.12 -9.80 6.62
C ALA A 99 3.72 -10.55 7.82
N ARG A 100 5.04 -10.75 7.82
CA ARG A 100 5.78 -11.21 8.99
C ARG A 100 7.02 -10.36 9.18
N PHE A 101 7.07 -9.62 10.27
CA PHE A 101 8.19 -8.72 10.57
C PHE A 101 9.43 -9.48 11.05
N PHE A 102 10.60 -8.88 10.95
CA PHE A 102 11.83 -9.49 11.45
C PHE A 102 11.97 -9.27 12.96
N PHE A 103 11.29 -10.09 13.77
CA PHE A 103 11.43 -10.13 15.22
C PHE A 103 11.57 -11.58 15.74
N PHE A 104 12.05 -11.78 16.98
CA PHE A 104 12.53 -13.08 17.47
C PHE A 104 11.45 -14.18 17.56
N LEU A 105 10.16 -13.79 17.54
CA LEU A 105 9.01 -14.70 17.55
C LEU A 105 7.82 -14.14 16.75
N SER A 106 8.08 -13.39 15.66
CA SER A 106 7.02 -12.72 14.90
C SER A 106 6.03 -13.74 14.29
N PRO A 107 4.75 -13.76 14.72
CA PRO A 107 3.72 -14.49 14.01
C PRO A 107 3.44 -13.82 12.66
N ASP A 108 2.61 -14.47 11.84
CA ASP A 108 1.99 -13.74 10.75
C ASP A 108 1.02 -12.72 11.31
N GLU A 109 1.11 -11.51 10.80
CA GLU A 109 0.21 -10.41 11.14
C GLU A 109 -0.61 -10.05 9.91
N TYR A 110 -1.89 -9.75 10.16
CA TYR A 110 -2.82 -9.39 9.11
C TYR A 110 -3.19 -7.92 9.21
N PHE A 111 -3.23 -7.26 8.06
CA PHE A 111 -3.55 -5.85 7.95
C PHE A 111 -4.69 -5.66 6.96
N MET A 112 -5.80 -5.08 7.42
CA MET A 112 -6.93 -4.75 6.58
C MET A 112 -6.80 -3.31 6.10
N TYR A 113 -6.48 -3.14 4.82
CA TYR A 113 -6.56 -1.85 4.17
C TYR A 113 -8.00 -1.57 3.73
N LYS A 114 -8.48 -0.38 4.04
CA LYS A 114 -9.82 0.10 3.70
C LYS A 114 -9.68 1.29 2.77
N ALA A 115 -9.92 1.07 1.48
CA ALA A 115 -10.05 2.14 0.51
C ALA A 115 -11.34 2.93 0.78
N SER A 116 -11.31 4.23 0.57
CA SER A 116 -12.49 5.07 0.69
C SER A 116 -12.37 6.28 -0.22
N ASP A 117 -13.50 6.62 -0.86
CA ASP A 117 -13.62 7.77 -1.75
C ASP A 117 -14.10 9.04 -1.01
N ALA A 118 -14.63 8.89 0.20
CA ALA A 118 -15.26 9.97 0.98
C ALA A 118 -14.50 10.30 2.27
N GLU A 119 -13.93 9.29 2.91
CA GLU A 119 -13.06 9.37 4.08
C GLU A 119 -11.62 9.02 3.72
N SER A 120 -10.66 9.45 4.55
CA SER A 120 -9.27 9.00 4.45
C SER A 120 -9.17 7.47 4.55
N PRO A 121 -8.28 6.84 3.77
CA PRO A 121 -8.03 5.41 3.88
C PRO A 121 -7.55 5.04 5.28
N SER A 122 -7.81 3.80 5.69
CA SER A 122 -7.35 3.28 6.98
C SER A 122 -6.70 1.91 6.83
N LEU A 123 -5.85 1.59 7.80
CA LEU A 123 -5.15 0.33 7.90
C LEU A 123 -5.29 -0.16 9.34
N ASP A 124 -5.90 -1.32 9.53
CA ASP A 124 -6.08 -1.94 10.84
C ASP A 124 -5.23 -3.20 10.94
N SER A 125 -4.52 -3.37 12.05
CA SER A 125 -3.78 -4.61 12.35
C SER A 125 -4.63 -5.58 13.17
N TYR A 126 -4.47 -6.87 12.89
CA TYR A 126 -5.15 -7.96 13.59
C TYR A 126 -4.13 -9.03 14.02
N ASP A 127 -4.30 -9.50 15.25
CA ASP A 127 -3.55 -10.61 15.79
C ASP A 127 -4.18 -11.93 15.31
N ALA A 128 -3.36 -12.84 14.81
CA ALA A 128 -3.76 -14.17 14.36
C ALA A 128 -3.62 -15.22 15.45
#